data_AF-A0A8C4J165-F1
#
_entry.id   AF-A0A8C4J165-F1
#
_cell.length_a   1.000
_cell.length_b   1.000
_cell.length_c   1.000
_cell.angle_alpha   90.00
_cell.angle_beta   90.00
_cell.angle_gamma   90.00
#
_symmetry.space_group_name_H-M   'P 1'
#
loop_
_entity.id
_entity.type
_entity.pdbx_description
1 polymer ?
#
loop_
_entity_poly.entity_id
_entity_poly.type
_entity_poly.pdbx_seq_one_letter_code
_entity_poly.pdbx_strand_id
1 'polypeptide(L)'
;MLVCQLSELLGTGWVLLAGLLVSLQWAAGAGGPLERKAAAVGSSVLLPVPDNVTHIHSVQWEYLNGTESRSILQHYGGSHSPAIHAPYVGRAIFHPSNGSLLLEDVQETDSGIYKVTINLGERESLKIQLEVLKPVSHPQLRSSALVAQSTVEVLCDVAEGRVDTITWKKDGQPLPPDRGFYLSSSISVLYLRKVKKSDCGSYSCNASNGISWQEASLNVTIAGLSPALQDVLRIAVVAVAFAATSGWGLIFPVCQSEKQRIRGELWRWLSVYTSGLVCISSVLASTAGILWMREEGPSIAFILPEILLAYVVVVTFLVSATVTFQPEKLIHLKSKTVQRTMGYAAPGGVVSVVMTTSFLIKNIYHRHEQGCTEFVDVTTLAVSTAAVSALPILAIFLRYLLSCRSHNSGMAERGT
;
A
#
# COMPACT_ATOMS: atom_id res chain seq x y z
N MET A 1 -52.93 21.42 32.53
CA MET A 1 -52.00 21.29 33.68
C MET A 1 -50.93 20.26 33.32
N LEU A 2 -49.85 20.64 32.64
CA LEU A 2 -48.66 19.78 32.46
C LEU A 2 -47.49 20.53 31.82
N VAL A 3 -47.22 21.76 32.28
CA VAL A 3 -45.97 22.48 32.00
C VAL A 3 -45.69 23.37 33.21
N CYS A 4 -45.19 22.82 34.32
CA CYS A 4 -44.65 23.62 35.44
C CYS A 4 -43.88 22.83 36.53
N GLN A 5 -43.31 21.64 36.26
CA GLN A 5 -42.60 20.88 37.30
C GLN A 5 -41.20 20.34 36.92
N LEU A 6 -40.59 20.81 35.82
CA LEU A 6 -39.26 20.33 35.42
C LEU A 6 -38.08 21.23 35.87
N SER A 7 -38.34 22.41 36.45
CA SER A 7 -37.25 23.32 36.89
C SER A 7 -36.71 23.03 38.30
N GLU A 8 -37.45 22.31 39.15
CA GLU A 8 -37.06 22.01 40.53
C GLU A 8 -36.12 20.79 40.65
N LEU A 9 -36.04 19.94 39.61
CA LEU A 9 -35.17 18.75 39.59
C LEU A 9 -33.75 19.03 39.08
N LEU A 10 -33.53 20.15 38.37
CA LEU A 10 -32.18 20.55 37.92
C LEU A 10 -31.37 21.25 39.02
N GLY A 11 -32.01 21.83 40.04
CA GLY A 11 -31.32 22.59 41.10
C GLY A 11 -30.66 21.73 42.18
N THR A 12 -31.24 20.56 42.49
CA THR A 12 -30.79 19.70 43.60
C THR A 12 -29.69 18.72 43.20
N GLY A 13 -29.63 18.33 41.92
CA GLY A 13 -28.58 17.44 41.39
C GLY A 13 -27.17 18.05 41.40
N TRP A 14 -27.06 19.37 41.19
CA TRP A 14 -25.78 20.08 41.20
C TRP A 14 -25.22 20.29 42.61
N VAL A 15 -26.09 20.41 43.63
CA VAL A 15 -25.66 20.57 45.03
C VAL A 15 -25.10 19.27 45.60
N LEU A 16 -25.67 18.12 45.23
CA LEU A 16 -25.16 16.80 45.63
C LEU A 16 -23.85 16.44 44.91
N LEU A 17 -23.69 16.80 43.62
CA LEU A 17 -22.43 16.64 42.90
C LEU A 17 -21.32 17.56 43.43
N ALA A 18 -21.65 18.79 43.81
CA ALA A 18 -20.70 19.70 44.45
C ALA A 18 -20.29 19.22 45.86
N GLY A 19 -21.23 18.67 46.65
CA GLY A 19 -20.93 18.05 47.95
C GLY A 19 -20.05 16.79 47.85
N LEU A 20 -20.23 16.00 46.78
CA LEU A 20 -19.38 14.84 46.47
C LEU A 20 -17.99 15.24 45.97
N LEU A 21 -17.87 16.34 45.22
CA LEU A 21 -16.57 16.90 44.80
C LEU A 21 -15.79 17.50 45.98
N VAL A 22 -16.48 18.15 46.93
CA VAL A 22 -15.85 18.71 48.13
C VAL A 22 -15.39 17.62 49.12
N SER A 23 -16.08 16.47 49.16
CA SER A 23 -15.65 15.32 49.98
C SER A 23 -14.57 14.47 49.32
N LEU A 24 -14.46 14.44 47.98
CA LEU A 24 -13.35 13.78 47.30
C LEU A 24 -12.02 14.54 47.42
N GLN A 25 -12.06 15.85 47.65
CA GLN A 25 -10.86 16.66 47.87
C GLN A 25 -10.14 16.33 49.21
N TRP A 26 -10.81 15.63 50.13
CA TRP A 26 -10.30 15.34 51.48
C TRP A 26 -9.86 13.89 51.71
N ALA A 27 -9.88 13.06 50.66
CA ALA A 27 -9.27 11.72 50.67
C ALA A 27 -7.94 11.65 49.90
N ALA A 28 -7.34 12.80 49.55
CA ALA A 28 -5.94 12.86 49.15
C ALA A 28 -5.08 12.81 50.42
N GLY A 29 -4.66 11.61 50.80
CA GLY A 29 -3.79 11.37 51.94
C GLY A 29 -2.58 12.32 51.95
N ALA A 30 -2.27 12.80 53.14
CA ALA A 30 -1.15 13.69 53.44
C ALA A 30 0.16 13.22 52.79
N GLY A 31 0.51 13.85 51.67
CA GLY A 31 1.79 13.73 51.00
C GLY A 31 2.07 15.05 50.31
N GLY A 32 3.25 15.64 50.56
CA GLY A 32 3.69 16.86 49.86
C GLY A 32 3.69 16.68 48.33
N PRO A 33 3.82 17.78 47.56
CA PRO A 33 3.82 17.75 46.10
C PRO A 33 4.87 16.77 45.56
N LEU A 34 4.44 15.84 44.69
CA LEU A 34 5.30 14.89 43.98
C LEU A 34 5.69 15.50 42.63
N GLU A 35 6.91 16.00 42.50
CA GLU A 35 7.44 16.51 41.24
C GLU A 35 7.87 15.35 40.34
N ARG A 36 7.66 15.44 39.02
CA ARG A 36 8.08 14.40 38.06
C ARG A 36 9.20 14.95 37.18
N LYS A 37 10.28 14.18 37.05
CA LYS A 37 11.41 14.48 36.16
C LYS A 37 11.73 13.27 35.30
N ALA A 38 12.13 13.53 34.06
CA ALA A 38 12.62 12.51 33.16
C ALA A 38 14.04 12.85 32.71
N ALA A 39 14.91 11.84 32.62
CA ALA A 39 16.29 12.00 32.18
C ALA A 39 16.69 10.89 31.21
N ALA A 40 17.63 11.18 30.31
CA ALA A 40 18.16 10.19 29.38
C ALA A 40 19.27 9.37 30.05
N VAL A 41 19.37 8.07 29.77
CA VAL A 41 20.50 7.25 30.23
C VAL A 41 21.84 7.89 29.81
N GLY A 42 22.79 8.00 30.75
CA GLY A 42 24.10 8.62 30.55
C GLY A 42 24.13 10.15 30.67
N SER A 43 22.98 10.80 30.87
CA SER A 43 22.90 12.24 31.08
C SER A 43 23.03 12.62 32.56
N SER A 44 23.00 13.92 32.86
CA SER A 44 22.99 14.43 34.23
C SER A 44 21.65 15.10 34.54
N VAL A 45 21.10 14.87 35.73
CA VAL A 45 19.81 15.44 36.17
C VAL A 45 19.97 16.23 37.46
N LEU A 46 19.46 17.47 37.45
CA LEU A 46 19.42 18.32 38.64
C LEU A 46 18.11 18.09 39.41
N LEU A 47 18.25 17.62 40.64
CA LEU A 47 17.20 17.47 41.63
C LEU A 47 17.16 18.73 42.52
N PRO A 48 16.16 19.61 42.34
CA PRO A 48 16.05 20.87 43.06
C PRO A 48 15.56 20.65 44.49
N VAL A 49 15.64 21.72 45.27
CA VAL A 49 15.12 21.85 46.62
C VAL A 49 13.96 22.85 46.58
N PRO A 50 12.96 22.77 47.48
CA PRO A 50 11.90 23.78 47.60
C PRO A 50 12.41 25.23 47.58
N ASP A 51 11.80 26.08 46.76
CA ASP A 51 12.21 27.49 46.56
C ASP A 51 12.05 28.39 47.81
N ASN A 52 11.31 27.95 48.82
CA ASN A 52 10.91 28.76 49.98
C ASN A 52 11.93 28.78 51.12
N VAL A 53 13.15 28.29 50.88
CA VAL A 53 14.11 27.98 51.94
C VAL A 53 15.19 29.05 51.97
N THR A 54 15.19 29.88 53.02
CA THR A 54 16.12 31.02 53.16
C THR A 54 17.40 30.68 53.91
N HIS A 55 17.38 29.69 54.80
CA HIS A 55 18.52 29.25 55.60
C HIS A 55 18.63 27.73 55.63
N ILE A 56 19.70 27.19 55.03
CA ILE A 56 19.97 25.74 54.96
C ILE A 56 21.01 25.38 56.02
N HIS A 57 20.56 24.79 57.14
CA HIS A 57 21.43 24.29 58.22
C HIS A 57 21.78 22.81 58.05
N SER A 58 20.91 22.02 57.42
CA SER A 58 21.21 20.64 57.07
C SER A 58 20.40 20.19 55.85
N VAL A 59 20.96 19.31 55.03
CA VAL A 59 20.29 18.70 53.88
C VAL A 59 20.53 17.20 53.89
N GLN A 60 19.46 16.44 53.73
CA GLN A 60 19.51 15.00 53.57
C GLN A 60 18.74 14.57 52.32
N TRP A 61 19.42 13.87 51.41
CA TRP A 61 18.81 13.21 50.26
C TRP A 61 18.66 11.72 50.52
N GLU A 62 17.49 11.17 50.18
CA GLU A 62 17.17 9.76 50.30
C GLU A 62 16.54 9.23 49.01
N TYR A 63 16.92 8.02 48.60
CA TYR A 63 16.23 7.24 47.58
C TYR A 63 15.20 6.34 48.28
N LEU A 64 13.95 6.41 47.85
CA LEU A 64 12.84 5.61 48.38
C LEU A 64 12.57 4.43 47.46
N ASN A 65 12.70 3.22 48.00
CA ASN A 65 12.37 1.97 47.33
C ASN A 65 11.25 1.25 48.09
N GLY A 66 10.00 1.63 47.82
CA GLY A 66 8.85 1.14 48.57
C GLY A 66 8.85 1.65 50.02
N THR A 67 9.15 0.77 50.98
CA THR A 67 9.22 1.07 52.42
C THR A 67 10.65 1.33 52.93
N GLU A 68 11.67 0.97 52.14
CA GLU A 68 13.07 1.22 52.48
C GLU A 68 13.51 2.61 51.99
N SER A 69 14.17 3.39 52.86
CA SER A 69 14.89 4.60 52.46
C SER A 69 16.40 4.37 52.52
N ARG A 70 17.10 4.74 51.44
CA ARG A 70 18.55 4.69 51.34
C ARG A 70 19.09 6.11 51.34
N SER A 71 19.92 6.46 52.31
CA SER A 71 20.53 7.79 52.34
C SER A 71 21.53 7.91 51.18
N ILE A 72 21.39 8.97 50.39
CA ILE A 72 22.27 9.32 49.28
C ILE A 72 23.33 10.30 49.76
N LEU A 73 22.88 11.35 50.46
CA LEU A 73 23.69 12.47 50.88
C LEU A 73 23.24 12.99 52.25
N GLN A 74 24.21 13.34 53.10
CA GLN A 74 23.98 14.14 54.30
C GLN A 74 24.99 15.29 54.39
N HIS A 75 24.51 16.51 54.63
CA HIS A 75 25.34 17.70 54.80
C HIS A 75 24.82 18.57 55.95
N TYR A 76 25.73 19.06 56.78
CA TYR A 76 25.45 19.97 57.89
C TYR A 76 26.18 21.29 57.67
N GLY A 77 25.52 22.41 57.96
CA GLY A 77 26.08 23.75 57.86
C GLY A 77 27.33 23.88 58.72
N GLY A 78 28.45 24.20 58.09
CA GLY A 78 29.78 24.26 58.73
C GLY A 78 30.69 23.07 58.42
N SER A 79 30.19 21.99 57.81
CA SER A 79 31.03 20.91 57.30
C SER A 79 31.65 21.26 55.94
N HIS A 80 32.93 20.95 55.73
CA HIS A 80 33.62 21.21 54.46
C HIS A 80 33.29 20.19 53.35
N SER A 81 32.83 18.98 53.69
CA SER A 81 32.52 17.93 52.72
C SER A 81 31.19 17.24 53.01
N PRO A 82 30.33 17.01 52.01
CA PRO A 82 29.09 16.29 52.19
C PRO A 82 29.34 14.77 52.22
N ALA A 83 28.60 14.04 53.06
CA ALA A 83 28.72 12.58 53.16
C ALA A 83 27.85 11.90 52.09
N ILE A 84 28.48 11.45 50.99
CA ILE A 84 27.82 10.70 49.91
C ILE A 84 27.96 9.21 50.17
N HIS A 85 26.87 8.46 50.05
CA HIS A 85 26.85 7.01 50.26
C HIS A 85 26.81 6.22 48.93
N ALA A 86 27.29 4.98 48.95
CA ALA A 86 27.19 4.07 47.80
C ALA A 86 25.72 3.74 47.48
N PRO A 87 25.33 3.56 46.20
CA PRO A 87 26.17 3.52 44.99
C PRO A 87 26.35 4.87 44.28
N TYR A 88 26.06 6.00 44.94
CA TYR A 88 26.08 7.34 44.33
C TYR A 88 27.45 8.04 44.40
N VAL A 89 28.42 7.44 45.09
CA VAL A 89 29.80 7.96 45.19
C VAL A 89 30.40 8.10 43.79
N GLY A 90 30.91 9.29 43.48
CA GLY A 90 31.53 9.60 42.18
C GLY A 90 30.54 10.04 41.08
N ARG A 91 29.22 9.93 41.30
CA ARG A 91 28.18 10.40 40.37
C ARG A 91 27.28 11.50 40.94
N ALA A 92 27.17 11.60 42.27
CA ALA A 92 26.40 12.63 42.96
C ALA A 92 27.25 13.87 43.25
N ILE A 93 26.85 15.02 42.71
CA ILE A 93 27.45 16.34 42.94
C ILE A 93 26.45 17.19 43.73
N PHE A 94 26.85 17.59 44.94
CA PHE A 94 26.04 18.46 45.80
C PHE A 94 26.41 19.92 45.57
N HIS A 95 25.39 20.79 45.51
CA HIS A 95 25.56 22.24 45.45
C HIS A 95 25.20 22.88 46.81
N PRO A 96 26.20 23.22 47.66
CA PRO A 96 25.93 23.72 49.02
C PRO A 96 25.19 25.06 49.06
N SER A 97 25.29 25.87 47.99
CA SER A 97 24.67 27.20 47.91
C SER A 97 23.14 27.16 47.88
N ASN A 98 22.55 26.09 47.35
CA ASN A 98 21.08 25.94 47.21
C ASN A 98 20.56 24.57 47.67
N GLY A 99 21.42 23.66 48.11
CA GLY A 99 21.05 22.33 48.58
C GLY A 99 20.69 21.31 47.48
N SER A 100 20.79 21.70 46.20
CA SER A 100 20.44 20.84 45.07
C SER A 100 21.45 19.72 44.85
N LEU A 101 20.96 18.63 44.25
CA LEU A 101 21.75 17.45 43.94
C LEU A 101 21.76 17.24 42.43
N LEU A 102 22.93 17.32 41.82
CA LEU A 102 23.16 16.91 40.44
C LEU A 102 23.61 15.46 40.44
N LEU A 103 22.86 14.59 39.78
CA LEU A 103 23.24 13.19 39.58
C LEU A 103 23.72 13.02 38.14
N GLU A 104 24.98 12.63 37.96
CA GLU A 104 25.63 12.41 36.67
C GLU A 104 25.58 10.93 36.23
N ASP A 105 25.72 10.69 34.92
CA ASP A 105 25.72 9.36 34.30
C ASP A 105 24.56 8.50 34.83
N VAL A 106 23.34 9.04 34.72
CA VAL A 106 22.15 8.36 35.25
C VAL A 106 21.87 7.07 34.48
N GLN A 107 21.50 6.03 35.21
CA GLN A 107 21.17 4.71 34.65
C GLN A 107 19.68 4.42 34.84
N GLU A 108 19.11 3.48 34.08
CA GLU A 108 17.69 3.11 34.22
C GLU A 108 17.33 2.71 35.66
N THR A 109 18.27 2.07 36.37
CA THR A 109 18.14 1.67 37.78
C THR A 109 18.04 2.85 38.75
N ASP A 110 18.46 4.05 38.34
CA ASP A 110 18.34 5.26 39.15
C ASP A 110 16.90 5.82 39.13
N SER A 111 15.99 5.22 38.35
CA SER A 111 14.56 5.56 38.37
C SER A 111 13.94 5.26 39.73
N GLY A 112 13.11 6.17 40.25
CA GLY A 112 12.46 6.00 41.55
C GLY A 112 12.07 7.32 42.19
N ILE A 113 11.77 7.28 43.49
CA ILE A 113 11.35 8.48 44.23
C ILE A 113 12.51 8.95 45.10
N TYR A 114 12.96 10.17 44.85
CA TYR A 114 13.98 10.86 45.64
C TYR A 114 13.29 11.80 46.62
N LYS A 115 13.75 11.83 47.86
CA LYS A 115 13.22 12.71 48.90
C LYS A 115 14.35 13.56 49.45
N VAL A 116 14.16 14.87 49.45
CA VAL A 116 15.02 15.80 50.17
C VAL A 116 14.34 16.23 51.46
N THR A 117 15.10 16.26 52.55
CA THR A 117 14.70 16.81 53.83
C THR A 117 15.69 17.89 54.21
N ILE A 118 15.20 19.10 54.48
CA ILE A 118 16.01 20.26 54.84
C ILE A 118 15.78 20.55 56.31
N ASN A 119 16.81 21.04 57.01
CA ASN A 119 16.72 21.48 58.40
C ASN A 119 16.10 20.39 59.28
N LEU A 120 16.79 19.25 59.38
CA LEU A 120 16.41 18.03 60.09
C LEU A 120 15.60 18.34 61.38
N GLY A 121 14.27 18.32 61.26
CA GLY A 121 13.35 18.75 62.31
C GLY A 121 12.10 19.49 61.80
N GLU A 122 12.19 20.20 60.68
CA GLU A 122 11.03 20.85 60.04
C GLU A 122 10.42 20.02 58.91
N ARG A 123 9.10 20.12 58.75
CA ARG A 123 8.24 19.26 57.91
C ARG A 123 8.36 19.53 56.40
N GLU A 124 9.45 20.16 55.97
CA GLU A 124 9.68 20.53 54.57
C GLU A 124 10.45 19.42 53.85
N SER A 125 9.69 18.46 53.31
CA SER A 125 10.24 17.41 52.44
C SER A 125 9.64 17.48 51.06
N LEU A 126 10.48 17.54 50.02
CA LEU A 126 10.05 17.42 48.63
C LEU A 126 10.31 15.99 48.14
N LYS A 127 9.33 15.43 47.43
CA LYS A 127 9.47 14.14 46.76
C LYS A 127 9.52 14.36 45.25
N ILE A 128 10.49 13.75 44.60
CA ILE A 128 10.70 13.83 43.15
C ILE A 128 10.66 12.40 42.60
N GLN A 129 9.75 12.13 41.69
CA GLN A 129 9.73 10.91 40.90
C GLN A 129 10.62 11.11 39.67
N LEU A 130 11.79 10.48 39.67
CA LEU A 130 12.72 10.44 38.54
C LEU A 130 12.45 9.20 37.69
N GLU A 131 12.28 9.41 36.39
CA GLU A 131 12.19 8.35 35.38
C GLU A 131 13.37 8.47 34.42
N VAL A 132 14.26 7.48 34.41
CA VAL A 132 15.42 7.44 33.53
C VAL A 132 15.10 6.53 32.35
N LEU A 133 15.10 7.10 31.14
CA LEU A 133 14.66 6.43 29.92
C LEU A 133 15.80 6.36 28.90
N LYS A 134 15.85 5.27 28.13
CA LYS A 134 16.63 5.24 26.89
C LYS A 134 15.98 6.12 25.82
N PRO A 135 16.74 6.84 25.00
CA PRO A 135 16.22 7.52 23.82
C PRO A 135 15.50 6.55 22.89
N VAL A 136 14.44 7.02 22.25
CA VAL A 136 13.72 6.26 21.23
C VAL A 136 14.62 6.13 20.00
N SER A 137 14.73 4.91 19.47
CA SER A 137 15.42 4.64 18.20
C SER A 137 14.60 5.11 16.99
N HIS A 138 15.25 5.21 15.83
CA HIS A 138 14.58 5.61 14.61
C HIS A 138 13.53 4.56 14.18
N PRO A 139 12.24 4.93 14.01
CA PRO A 139 11.20 3.97 13.66
C PRO A 139 11.40 3.35 12.27
N GLN A 140 10.93 2.12 12.08
CA GLN A 140 10.86 1.46 10.78
C GLN A 140 9.41 1.29 10.38
N LEU A 141 9.05 1.81 9.20
CA LEU A 141 7.71 1.63 8.63
C LEU A 141 7.70 0.46 7.64
N ARG A 142 6.66 -0.38 7.71
CA ARG A 142 6.41 -1.47 6.77
C ARG A 142 4.95 -1.46 6.34
N SER A 143 4.68 -1.75 5.07
CA SER A 143 3.33 -1.86 4.52
C SER A 143 3.07 -3.20 3.82
N SER A 144 1.83 -3.66 3.86
CA SER A 144 1.36 -4.80 3.07
C SER A 144 1.17 -4.44 1.59
N ALA A 145 1.06 -5.44 0.70
CA ALA A 145 0.76 -5.21 -0.71
C ALA A 145 -0.55 -4.40 -0.87
N LEU A 146 -0.47 -3.33 -1.68
CA LEU A 146 -1.50 -2.30 -1.75
C LEU A 146 -2.29 -2.42 -3.05
N VAL A 147 -3.46 -3.04 -3.00
CA VAL A 147 -4.41 -3.07 -4.12
C VAL A 147 -5.63 -2.22 -3.78
N ALA A 148 -6.12 -1.42 -4.72
CA ALA A 148 -7.33 -0.61 -4.54
C ALA A 148 -8.49 -1.45 -3.98
N GLN A 149 -9.30 -0.86 -3.09
CA GLN A 149 -10.43 -1.47 -2.40
C GLN A 149 -10.09 -2.56 -1.35
N SER A 150 -8.81 -2.91 -1.19
CA SER A 150 -8.36 -3.79 -0.10
C SER A 150 -8.20 -3.02 1.22
N THR A 151 -7.96 -3.76 2.31
CA THR A 151 -7.53 -3.17 3.59
C THR A 151 -6.02 -3.30 3.69
N VAL A 152 -5.36 -2.21 4.04
CA VAL A 152 -3.91 -2.10 4.09
C VAL A 152 -3.47 -1.80 5.51
N GLU A 153 -2.34 -2.39 5.89
CA GLU A 153 -1.72 -2.21 7.19
C GLU A 153 -0.38 -1.50 7.02
N VAL A 154 -0.16 -0.43 7.78
CA VAL A 154 1.12 0.26 7.90
C VAL A 154 1.57 0.13 9.35
N LEU A 155 2.64 -0.64 9.56
CA LEU A 155 3.25 -0.89 10.85
C LEU A 155 4.37 0.13 11.10
N CYS A 156 4.41 0.70 12.31
CA CYS A 156 5.52 1.46 12.84
C CYS A 156 6.19 0.66 13.96
N ASP A 157 7.42 0.21 13.70
CA ASP A 157 8.21 -0.59 14.61
C ASP A 157 9.39 0.21 15.18
N VAL A 158 9.65 0.08 16.47
CA VAL A 158 10.72 0.80 17.18
C VAL A 158 11.52 -0.24 17.96
N ALA A 159 12.78 -0.43 17.57
CA ALA A 159 13.61 -1.53 18.07
C ALA A 159 14.12 -1.28 19.50
N GLU A 160 14.48 -0.04 19.81
CA GLU A 160 15.08 0.36 21.09
C GLU A 160 14.41 1.61 21.67
N GLY A 161 14.35 1.66 23.01
CA GLY A 161 13.69 2.71 23.77
C GLY A 161 12.20 2.43 24.02
N ARG A 162 11.69 2.84 25.19
CA ARG A 162 10.25 2.77 25.48
C ARG A 162 9.52 3.85 24.67
N VAL A 163 8.38 3.50 24.08
CA VAL A 163 7.51 4.44 23.35
C VAL A 163 6.27 4.74 24.20
N ASP A 164 6.07 6.00 24.52
CA ASP A 164 4.92 6.46 25.32
C ASP A 164 3.78 6.96 24.42
N THR A 165 4.13 7.52 23.25
CA THR A 165 3.18 8.07 22.32
C THR A 165 3.62 7.81 20.89
N ILE A 166 2.65 7.40 20.05
CA ILE A 166 2.82 7.30 18.60
C ILE A 166 1.81 8.25 17.95
N THR A 167 2.30 9.09 17.05
CA THR A 167 1.46 10.00 16.26
C THR A 167 1.68 9.75 14.78
N TRP A 168 0.57 9.69 14.03
CA TRP A 168 0.58 9.45 12.60
C TRP A 168 0.24 10.72 11.84
N LYS A 169 0.92 10.92 10.72
CA LYS A 169 0.63 12.00 9.76
C LYS A 169 0.57 11.43 8.36
N LYS A 170 -0.19 12.13 7.51
CA LYS A 170 -0.21 11.93 6.06
C LYS A 170 0.17 13.25 5.41
N ASP A 171 1.17 13.22 4.54
CA ASP A 171 1.67 14.37 3.79
C ASP A 171 2.04 15.55 4.71
N GLY A 172 2.61 15.24 5.88
CA GLY A 172 2.99 16.21 6.90
C GLY A 172 1.85 16.75 7.78
N GLN A 173 0.60 16.40 7.50
CA GLN A 173 -0.56 16.82 8.29
C GLN A 173 -1.11 15.68 9.16
N PRO A 174 -1.80 15.98 10.27
CA PRO A 174 -2.50 14.96 11.04
C PRO A 174 -3.42 14.12 10.14
N LEU A 175 -3.58 12.84 10.45
CA LEU A 175 -4.48 11.98 9.70
C LEU A 175 -5.87 12.64 9.58
N PRO A 176 -6.44 12.73 8.37
CA PRO A 176 -7.76 13.31 8.20
C PRO A 176 -8.78 12.47 8.99
N PRO A 177 -9.86 13.07 9.53
CA PRO A 177 -10.90 12.38 10.29
C PRO A 177 -11.79 11.47 9.40
N ASP A 178 -11.24 10.95 8.30
CA ASP A 178 -11.95 10.17 7.29
C ASP A 178 -12.26 8.74 7.75
N ARG A 179 -13.32 8.15 7.21
CA ARG A 179 -13.89 6.84 7.61
C ARG A 179 -12.98 5.64 7.30
N GLY A 180 -11.82 5.86 6.70
CA GLY A 180 -10.89 4.82 6.25
C GLY A 180 -9.76 4.49 7.22
N PHE A 181 -9.40 5.41 8.12
CA PHE A 181 -8.24 5.26 9.00
C PHE A 181 -8.63 4.70 10.37
N TYR A 182 -7.96 3.63 10.79
CA TYR A 182 -8.14 3.04 12.11
C TYR A 182 -6.79 2.71 12.73
N LEU A 183 -6.64 2.97 14.02
CA LEU A 183 -5.42 2.66 14.76
C LEU A 183 -5.65 1.41 15.62
N SER A 184 -4.63 0.58 15.71
CA SER A 184 -4.57 -0.50 16.72
C SER A 184 -4.66 0.04 18.15
N SER A 185 -4.93 -0.83 19.12
CA SER A 185 -4.92 -0.48 20.55
C SER A 185 -3.58 0.09 21.03
N SER A 186 -2.46 -0.40 20.46
CA SER A 186 -1.11 0.11 20.72
C SER A 186 -0.73 1.30 19.84
N ILE A 187 -1.60 1.73 18.91
CA ILE A 187 -1.39 2.85 17.98
C ILE A 187 -0.22 2.64 16.98
N SER A 188 0.57 1.58 17.15
CA SER A 188 1.69 1.18 16.29
C SER A 188 1.31 0.73 14.87
N VAL A 189 0.08 0.26 14.69
CA VAL A 189 -0.46 -0.15 13.37
C VAL A 189 -1.56 0.81 12.93
N LEU A 190 -1.40 1.36 11.74
CA LEU A 190 -2.41 2.13 11.00
C LEU A 190 -3.07 1.24 9.94
N TYR A 191 -4.38 1.07 10.06
CA TYR A 191 -5.22 0.37 9.10
C TYR A 191 -5.91 1.37 8.17
N LEU A 192 -5.80 1.15 6.86
CA LEU A 192 -6.52 1.88 5.83
C LEU A 192 -7.52 0.94 5.18
N ARG A 193 -8.83 1.19 5.37
CA ARG A 193 -9.88 0.35 4.80
C ARG A 193 -10.32 0.86 3.43
N LYS A 194 -10.52 -0.08 2.50
CA LYS A 194 -11.02 0.19 1.14
C LYS A 194 -10.20 1.29 0.46
N VAL A 195 -8.89 1.09 0.41
CA VAL A 195 -7.94 2.10 -0.06
C VAL A 195 -8.25 2.60 -1.48
N LYS A 196 -8.06 3.91 -1.71
CA LYS A 196 -8.31 4.59 -2.99
C LYS A 196 -7.12 5.47 -3.37
N LYS A 197 -7.08 5.93 -4.61
CA LYS A 197 -6.07 6.88 -5.11
C LYS A 197 -5.77 8.06 -4.19
N SER A 198 -6.78 8.60 -3.51
CA SER A 198 -6.63 9.71 -2.55
C SER A 198 -5.78 9.36 -1.34
N ASP A 199 -5.66 8.08 -1.00
CA ASP A 199 -4.89 7.59 0.14
C ASP A 199 -3.41 7.38 -0.22
N CYS A 200 -3.02 7.60 -1.48
CA CYS A 200 -1.62 7.69 -1.82
C CYS A 200 -0.99 8.93 -1.18
N GLY A 201 0.24 8.79 -0.71
CA GLY A 201 0.96 9.88 -0.05
C GLY A 201 2.10 9.37 0.83
N SER A 202 2.75 10.30 1.51
CA SER A 202 3.80 10.02 2.48
C SER A 202 3.19 9.89 3.87
N TYR A 203 3.27 8.71 4.45
CA TYR A 203 2.81 8.45 5.82
C TYR A 203 3.99 8.52 6.75
N SER A 204 3.89 9.33 7.81
CA SER A 204 4.92 9.38 8.85
C SER A 204 4.39 8.92 10.19
N CYS A 205 5.26 8.21 10.91
CA CYS A 205 5.07 7.80 12.29
C CYS A 205 6.10 8.54 13.14
N ASN A 206 5.63 9.30 14.12
CA ASN A 206 6.45 9.92 15.14
C ASN A 206 6.25 9.18 16.46
N ALA A 207 7.32 8.55 16.93
CA ALA A 207 7.38 7.83 18.19
C ALA A 207 8.16 8.67 19.21
N SER A 208 7.58 8.86 20.39
CA SER A 208 8.19 9.68 21.44
C SER A 208 8.07 9.04 22.82
N ASN A 209 8.97 9.48 23.69
CA ASN A 209 8.93 9.27 25.12
C ASN A 209 9.21 10.57 25.87
N GLY A 210 9.20 10.55 27.19
CA GLY A 210 9.40 11.74 28.03
C GLY A 210 10.72 12.51 27.81
N ILE A 211 11.70 11.96 27.08
CA ILE A 211 13.02 12.58 26.88
C ILE A 211 13.46 12.72 25.41
N SER A 212 12.80 12.06 24.47
CA SER A 212 13.19 12.05 23.05
C SER A 212 12.02 11.74 22.12
N TRP A 213 12.21 12.07 20.85
CA TRP A 213 11.28 11.71 19.78
C TRP A 213 12.05 11.40 18.49
N GLN A 214 11.49 10.53 17.66
CA GLN A 214 12.01 10.18 16.34
C GLN A 214 10.85 10.00 15.37
N GLU A 215 11.04 10.44 14.13
CA GLU A 215 10.04 10.34 13.06
C GLU A 215 10.62 9.61 11.85
N ALA A 216 9.83 8.71 11.27
CA ALA A 216 10.14 8.03 10.02
C ALA A 216 8.95 8.11 9.07
N SER A 217 9.23 8.11 7.75
CA SER A 217 8.23 8.22 6.70
C SER A 217 8.32 7.11 5.67
N LEU A 218 7.17 6.75 5.11
CA LEU A 218 7.01 5.75 4.07
C LEU A 218 6.04 6.27 3.00
N ASN A 219 6.46 6.20 1.74
CA ASN A 219 5.58 6.52 0.62
C ASN A 219 4.68 5.34 0.31
N VAL A 220 3.38 5.54 0.51
CA VAL A 220 2.35 4.55 0.27
C VAL A 220 1.77 4.77 -1.13
N THR A 221 1.93 3.77 -1.99
CA THR A 221 1.39 3.76 -3.35
C THR A 221 0.34 2.66 -3.48
N ILE A 222 -0.81 3.00 -4.06
CA ILE A 222 -1.93 2.06 -4.21
C ILE A 222 -1.99 1.61 -5.66
N ALA A 223 -1.86 0.30 -5.88
CA ALA A 223 -2.03 -0.29 -7.19
C ALA A 223 -3.52 -0.32 -7.56
N GLY A 224 -3.87 0.24 -8.71
CA GLY A 224 -5.25 0.17 -9.20
C GLY A 224 -5.63 -1.23 -9.69
N LEU A 225 -4.63 -2.04 -10.07
CA LEU A 225 -4.82 -3.41 -10.59
C LEU A 225 -4.24 -4.45 -9.61
N SER A 226 -5.01 -5.49 -9.34
CA SER A 226 -4.50 -6.69 -8.67
C SER A 226 -3.52 -7.44 -9.60
N PRO A 227 -2.61 -8.27 -9.07
CA PRO A 227 -1.71 -9.08 -9.91
C PRO A 227 -2.46 -9.91 -10.95
N ALA A 228 -3.62 -10.47 -10.58
CA ALA A 228 -4.48 -11.22 -11.49
C ALA A 228 -4.95 -10.35 -12.68
N LEU A 229 -5.39 -9.12 -12.42
CA LEU A 229 -5.84 -8.20 -13.48
C LEU A 229 -4.69 -7.74 -14.40
N GLN A 230 -3.46 -7.67 -13.90
CA GLN A 230 -2.29 -7.40 -14.75
C GLN A 230 -2.06 -8.53 -15.76
N ASP A 231 -2.24 -9.79 -15.35
CA ASP A 231 -2.14 -10.93 -16.26
C ASP A 231 -3.30 -10.96 -17.26
N VAL A 232 -4.51 -10.61 -16.84
CA VAL A 232 -5.65 -10.42 -17.76
C VAL A 232 -5.34 -9.39 -18.84
N LEU A 233 -4.76 -8.24 -18.47
CA LEU A 233 -4.34 -7.21 -19.42
C LEU A 233 -3.31 -7.74 -20.43
N ARG A 234 -2.30 -8.49 -19.96
CA ARG A 234 -1.28 -9.09 -20.84
C ARG A 234 -1.90 -10.05 -21.84
N ILE A 235 -2.80 -10.93 -21.40
CA ILE A 235 -3.52 -11.88 -22.27
C ILE A 235 -4.35 -11.12 -23.32
N ALA A 236 -5.09 -10.09 -22.89
CA ALA A 236 -5.88 -9.24 -23.76
C ALA A 236 -5.01 -8.55 -24.83
N VAL A 237 -3.86 -8.00 -24.46
CA VAL A 237 -2.94 -7.36 -25.41
C VAL A 237 -2.41 -8.35 -26.44
N VAL A 238 -2.04 -9.57 -26.03
CA VAL A 238 -1.60 -10.64 -26.93
C VAL A 238 -2.72 -11.04 -27.90
N ALA A 239 -3.97 -11.13 -27.42
CA ALA A 239 -5.13 -11.39 -28.26
C ALA A 239 -5.31 -10.31 -29.35
N VAL A 240 -5.21 -9.03 -28.98
CA VAL A 240 -5.30 -7.91 -29.94
C VAL A 240 -4.15 -7.95 -30.95
N ALA A 241 -2.92 -8.26 -30.52
CA ALA A 241 -1.78 -8.36 -31.42
C ALA A 241 -1.98 -9.45 -32.49
N PHE A 242 -2.47 -10.64 -32.11
CA PHE A 242 -2.80 -11.70 -33.07
C PHE A 242 -3.99 -11.35 -33.97
N ALA A 243 -5.03 -10.68 -33.44
CA ALA A 243 -6.15 -10.21 -34.23
C ALA A 243 -5.70 -9.17 -35.27
N ALA A 244 -4.86 -8.21 -34.88
CA ALA A 244 -4.33 -7.19 -35.77
C ALA A 244 -3.46 -7.78 -36.89
N THR A 245 -2.55 -8.72 -36.57
CA THR A 245 -1.71 -9.37 -37.58
C THR A 245 -2.52 -10.23 -38.55
N SER A 246 -3.54 -10.93 -38.06
CA SER A 246 -4.48 -11.66 -38.94
C SER A 246 -5.29 -10.72 -39.84
N GLY A 247 -5.72 -9.56 -39.32
CA GLY A 247 -6.44 -8.54 -40.07
C GLY A 247 -5.62 -8.00 -41.25
N TRP A 248 -4.34 -7.68 -41.04
CA TRP A 248 -3.43 -7.30 -42.12
C TRP A 248 -3.31 -8.40 -43.18
N GLY A 249 -3.16 -9.67 -42.77
CA GLY A 249 -3.13 -10.81 -43.69
C GLY A 249 -4.39 -10.98 -44.54
N LEU A 250 -5.54 -10.45 -44.11
CA LEU A 250 -6.81 -10.46 -44.84
C LEU A 250 -7.01 -9.23 -45.73
N ILE A 251 -6.46 -8.07 -45.36
CA ILE A 251 -6.55 -6.83 -46.13
C ILE A 251 -5.70 -6.91 -47.42
N PHE A 252 -4.48 -7.45 -47.33
CA PHE A 252 -3.56 -7.49 -48.48
C PHE A 252 -4.16 -8.17 -49.74
N PRO A 253 -4.82 -9.34 -49.66
CA PRO A 253 -5.44 -9.96 -50.83
C PRO A 253 -6.67 -9.21 -51.37
N VAL A 254 -7.36 -8.43 -50.53
CA VAL A 254 -8.55 -7.66 -50.92
C VAL A 254 -8.17 -6.40 -51.68
N CYS A 255 -7.02 -5.80 -51.33
CA CYS A 255 -6.51 -4.59 -51.98
C CYS A 255 -5.74 -4.85 -53.30
N GLN A 256 -5.57 -6.10 -53.73
CA GLN A 256 -4.86 -6.44 -54.96
C GLN A 256 -5.71 -6.26 -56.23
N SER A 257 -5.09 -5.74 -57.29
CA SER A 257 -5.65 -5.71 -58.66
C SER A 257 -6.01 -7.11 -59.14
N GLU A 258 -7.09 -7.24 -59.92
CA GLU A 258 -7.61 -8.50 -60.45
C GLU A 258 -6.54 -9.31 -61.23
N LYS A 259 -5.54 -8.62 -61.79
CA LYS A 259 -4.40 -9.23 -62.53
C LYS A 259 -3.30 -9.81 -61.63
N GLN A 260 -3.24 -9.44 -60.36
CA GLN A 260 -2.22 -9.85 -59.38
C GLN A 260 -2.82 -10.55 -58.16
N ARG A 261 -3.97 -11.21 -58.32
CA ARG A 261 -4.63 -11.87 -57.19
C ARG A 261 -3.86 -13.13 -56.78
N ILE A 262 -3.45 -13.20 -55.51
CA ILE A 262 -2.89 -14.43 -54.91
C ILE A 262 -3.90 -15.58 -55.12
N ARG A 263 -3.51 -16.60 -55.90
CA ARG A 263 -4.36 -17.75 -56.27
C ARG A 263 -3.63 -19.07 -56.02
N GLY A 264 -4.38 -20.17 -55.85
CA GLY A 264 -3.82 -21.51 -55.66
C GLY A 264 -3.35 -21.79 -54.23
N GLU A 265 -2.26 -22.53 -54.07
CA GLU A 265 -1.78 -23.01 -52.76
C GLU A 265 -1.40 -21.88 -51.79
N LEU A 266 -0.88 -20.77 -52.30
CA LEU A 266 -0.45 -19.65 -51.46
C LEU A 266 -1.63 -18.99 -50.73
N TRP A 267 -2.78 -18.87 -51.41
CA TRP A 267 -4.02 -18.37 -50.80
C TRP A 267 -4.55 -19.35 -49.74
N ARG A 268 -4.40 -20.66 -49.98
CA ARG A 268 -4.77 -21.71 -49.02
C ARG A 268 -3.97 -21.56 -47.72
N TRP A 269 -2.64 -21.46 -47.81
CA TRP A 269 -1.76 -21.28 -46.64
C TRP A 269 -2.06 -19.98 -45.89
N LEU A 270 -2.24 -18.87 -46.61
CA LEU A 270 -2.58 -17.59 -45.99
C LEU A 270 -3.93 -17.62 -45.27
N SER A 271 -4.95 -18.23 -45.90
CA SER A 271 -6.29 -18.37 -45.31
C SER A 271 -6.28 -19.25 -44.05
N VAL A 272 -5.53 -20.35 -44.07
CA VAL A 272 -5.39 -21.25 -42.91
C VAL A 272 -4.67 -20.54 -41.77
N TYR A 273 -3.57 -19.85 -42.06
CA TYR A 273 -2.78 -19.14 -41.06
C TYR A 273 -3.58 -17.99 -40.41
N THR A 274 -4.22 -17.14 -41.22
CA THR A 274 -5.07 -16.05 -40.72
C THR A 274 -6.27 -16.55 -39.91
N SER A 275 -6.96 -17.60 -40.36
CA SER A 275 -8.05 -18.21 -39.58
C SER A 275 -7.56 -18.81 -38.26
N GLY A 276 -6.38 -19.45 -38.27
CA GLY A 276 -5.75 -19.98 -37.06
C GLY A 276 -5.38 -18.89 -36.05
N LEU A 277 -4.81 -17.77 -36.51
CA LEU A 277 -4.52 -16.62 -35.65
C LEU A 277 -5.79 -16.01 -35.05
N VAL A 278 -6.88 -15.90 -35.82
CA VAL A 278 -8.19 -15.43 -35.31
C VAL A 278 -8.75 -16.39 -34.26
N CYS A 279 -8.59 -17.70 -34.46
CA CYS A 279 -9.01 -18.71 -33.49
C CYS A 279 -8.23 -18.56 -32.17
N ILE A 280 -6.90 -18.47 -32.24
CA ILE A 280 -6.04 -18.29 -31.07
C ILE A 280 -6.36 -16.97 -30.36
N SER A 281 -6.51 -15.87 -31.10
CA SER A 281 -6.85 -14.57 -30.51
C SER A 281 -8.22 -14.58 -29.83
N SER A 282 -9.20 -15.28 -30.40
CA SER A 282 -10.53 -15.45 -29.80
C SER A 282 -10.48 -16.25 -28.50
N VAL A 283 -9.68 -17.32 -28.44
CA VAL A 283 -9.48 -18.11 -27.20
C VAL A 283 -8.80 -17.27 -26.12
N LEU A 284 -7.78 -16.49 -26.47
CA LEU A 284 -7.10 -15.62 -25.51
C LEU A 284 -8.03 -14.51 -25.00
N ALA A 285 -8.78 -13.86 -25.88
CA ALA A 285 -9.78 -12.86 -25.50
C ALA A 285 -10.84 -13.45 -24.57
N SER A 286 -11.31 -14.67 -24.85
CA SER A 286 -12.28 -15.39 -24.02
C SER A 286 -11.68 -15.71 -22.63
N THR A 287 -10.43 -16.17 -22.61
CA THR A 287 -9.72 -16.46 -21.36
C THR A 287 -9.58 -15.20 -20.51
N ALA A 288 -9.23 -14.06 -21.13
CA ALA A 288 -9.14 -12.78 -20.43
C ALA A 288 -10.50 -12.31 -19.91
N GLY A 289 -11.58 -12.45 -20.69
CA GLY A 289 -12.93 -12.10 -20.27
C GLY A 289 -13.44 -12.93 -19.09
N ILE A 290 -13.20 -14.26 -19.12
CA ILE A 290 -13.55 -15.16 -18.02
C ILE A 290 -12.78 -14.82 -16.74
N LEU A 291 -11.47 -14.58 -16.84
CA LEU A 291 -10.65 -14.21 -15.68
C LEU A 291 -11.08 -12.86 -15.10
N TRP A 292 -11.45 -11.88 -15.93
CA TRP A 292 -12.03 -10.62 -15.48
C TRP A 292 -13.33 -10.84 -14.70
N MET A 293 -14.26 -11.65 -15.23
CA MET A 293 -15.53 -11.95 -14.56
C MET A 293 -15.33 -12.72 -13.25
N ARG A 294 -14.24 -13.48 -13.11
CA ARG A 294 -13.90 -14.16 -11.86
C ARG A 294 -13.49 -13.17 -10.76
N GLU A 295 -12.79 -12.10 -11.14
CA GLU A 295 -12.30 -11.10 -10.19
C GLU A 295 -13.37 -10.07 -9.81
N GLU A 296 -14.02 -9.46 -10.81
CA GLU A 296 -14.97 -8.35 -10.60
C GLU A 296 -16.44 -8.83 -10.49
N GLY A 297 -16.69 -10.09 -10.85
CA GLY A 297 -18.02 -10.70 -10.88
C GLY A 297 -18.62 -10.78 -12.30
N PRO A 298 -19.65 -11.63 -12.49
CA PRO A 298 -20.29 -11.82 -13.79
C PRO A 298 -21.11 -10.59 -14.20
N SER A 299 -21.00 -10.19 -15.47
CA SER A 299 -21.78 -9.10 -16.05
C SER A 299 -22.23 -9.43 -17.48
N ILE A 300 -23.47 -9.05 -17.81
CA ILE A 300 -24.07 -9.29 -19.14
C ILE A 300 -23.19 -8.68 -20.25
N ALA A 301 -22.51 -7.57 -19.96
CA ALA A 301 -21.62 -6.88 -20.90
C ALA A 301 -20.41 -7.73 -21.31
N PHE A 302 -20.04 -8.76 -20.54
CA PHE A 302 -18.95 -9.69 -20.85
C PHE A 302 -19.48 -11.08 -21.26
N ILE A 303 -20.61 -11.52 -20.72
CA ILE A 303 -21.22 -12.81 -21.08
C ILE A 303 -21.66 -12.87 -22.54
N LEU A 304 -22.32 -11.82 -23.05
CA LEU A 304 -22.79 -11.82 -24.44
C LEU A 304 -21.62 -11.87 -25.45
N PRO A 305 -20.54 -11.06 -25.28
CA PRO A 305 -19.38 -11.20 -26.14
C PRO A 305 -18.60 -12.50 -26.00
N GLU A 306 -18.57 -13.15 -24.83
CA GLU A 306 -18.00 -14.51 -24.68
C GLU A 306 -18.71 -15.52 -25.57
N ILE A 307 -20.05 -15.49 -25.61
CA ILE A 307 -20.84 -16.37 -26.49
C ILE A 307 -20.49 -16.11 -27.96
N LEU A 308 -20.32 -14.84 -28.34
CA LEU A 308 -19.91 -14.47 -29.69
C LEU A 308 -18.51 -14.98 -30.03
N LEU A 309 -17.54 -14.84 -29.11
CA LEU A 309 -16.18 -15.33 -29.31
C LEU A 309 -16.14 -16.86 -29.41
N ALA A 310 -16.92 -17.58 -28.60
CA ALA A 310 -17.05 -19.03 -28.71
C ALA A 310 -17.59 -19.45 -30.09
N TYR A 311 -18.59 -18.74 -30.60
CA TYR A 311 -19.09 -18.95 -31.96
C TYR A 311 -18.01 -18.68 -33.03
N VAL A 312 -17.24 -17.60 -32.89
CA VAL A 312 -16.11 -17.29 -33.79
C VAL A 312 -15.06 -18.39 -33.78
N VAL A 313 -14.72 -18.95 -32.61
CA VAL A 313 -13.78 -20.08 -32.49
C VAL A 313 -14.28 -21.30 -33.28
N VAL A 314 -15.54 -21.70 -33.09
CA VAL A 314 -16.12 -22.85 -33.80
C VAL A 314 -16.12 -22.61 -35.31
N VAL A 315 -16.57 -21.44 -35.76
CA VAL A 315 -16.63 -21.13 -37.19
C VAL A 315 -15.23 -21.09 -37.82
N THR A 316 -14.28 -20.38 -37.21
CA THR A 316 -12.92 -20.25 -37.76
C THR A 316 -12.18 -21.59 -37.78
N PHE A 317 -12.40 -22.45 -36.78
CA PHE A 317 -11.89 -23.82 -36.77
C PHE A 317 -12.46 -24.66 -37.92
N LEU A 318 -13.79 -24.64 -38.11
CA LEU A 318 -14.46 -25.33 -39.22
C LEU A 318 -13.95 -24.81 -40.58
N VAL A 319 -13.77 -23.50 -40.72
CA VAL A 319 -13.22 -22.90 -41.94
C VAL A 319 -11.80 -23.41 -42.21
N SER A 320 -10.92 -23.38 -41.20
CA SER A 320 -9.55 -23.89 -41.33
C SER A 320 -9.51 -25.38 -41.72
N ALA A 321 -10.35 -26.21 -41.09
CA ALA A 321 -10.42 -27.65 -41.37
C ALA A 321 -10.86 -27.95 -42.81
N THR A 322 -11.88 -27.26 -43.31
CA THR A 322 -12.35 -27.48 -44.71
C THR A 322 -11.32 -27.05 -45.76
N VAL A 323 -10.56 -25.98 -45.48
CA VAL A 323 -9.52 -25.46 -46.40
C VAL A 323 -8.30 -26.38 -46.43
N THR A 324 -7.94 -26.98 -45.28
CA THR A 324 -6.79 -27.89 -45.16
C THR A 324 -7.07 -29.28 -45.74
N PHE A 325 -8.19 -29.89 -45.35
CA PHE A 325 -8.45 -31.30 -45.67
C PHE A 325 -9.12 -31.54 -47.03
N GLN A 326 -9.64 -30.49 -47.69
CA GLN A 326 -10.45 -30.60 -48.93
C GLN A 326 -11.23 -31.92 -49.01
N PRO A 327 -12.14 -32.21 -48.06
CA PRO A 327 -12.78 -33.51 -48.00
C PRO A 327 -13.54 -33.75 -49.30
N GLU A 328 -13.12 -34.77 -50.06
CA GLU A 328 -13.78 -35.20 -51.30
C GLU A 328 -15.28 -35.51 -51.09
N LYS A 329 -15.72 -35.68 -49.83
CA LYS A 329 -17.12 -35.92 -49.46
C LYS A 329 -18.00 -34.68 -49.29
N LEU A 330 -17.46 -33.45 -49.28
CA LEU A 330 -18.27 -32.21 -49.18
C LEU A 330 -18.70 -31.63 -50.53
N ILE A 331 -18.52 -32.38 -51.63
CA ILE A 331 -18.85 -31.97 -53.00
C ILE A 331 -20.34 -31.64 -53.17
N HIS A 332 -21.24 -32.14 -52.31
CA HIS A 332 -22.67 -31.84 -52.36
C HIS A 332 -23.10 -30.50 -51.74
N LEU A 333 -22.22 -29.82 -50.99
CA LEU A 333 -22.50 -28.53 -50.32
C LEU A 333 -21.90 -27.33 -51.09
N LYS A 334 -21.66 -27.49 -52.39
CA LYS A 334 -20.99 -26.50 -53.26
C LYS A 334 -21.92 -25.36 -53.68
N SER A 335 -22.61 -24.75 -52.72
CA SER A 335 -23.33 -23.50 -52.94
C SER A 335 -22.35 -22.35 -52.96
N LYS A 336 -22.39 -21.55 -54.03
CA LYS A 336 -21.57 -20.32 -54.20
C LYS A 336 -21.75 -19.34 -53.02
N THR A 337 -22.88 -19.43 -52.32
CA THR A 337 -23.22 -18.65 -51.12
C THR A 337 -22.41 -19.10 -49.90
N VAL A 338 -22.28 -20.41 -49.67
CA VAL A 338 -21.54 -20.99 -48.53
C VAL A 338 -20.05 -20.65 -48.63
N GLN A 339 -19.50 -20.66 -49.83
CA GLN A 339 -18.10 -20.31 -50.07
C GLN A 339 -17.81 -18.81 -49.91
N ARG A 340 -18.82 -17.94 -50.14
CA ARG A 340 -18.74 -16.51 -49.82
C ARG A 340 -18.81 -16.25 -48.33
N THR A 341 -19.76 -16.86 -47.60
CA THR A 341 -19.86 -16.70 -46.13
C THR A 341 -18.61 -17.19 -45.41
N MET A 342 -17.95 -18.23 -45.93
CA MET A 342 -16.66 -18.72 -45.42
C MET A 342 -15.53 -17.68 -45.46
N GLY A 343 -15.48 -16.86 -46.51
CA GLY A 343 -14.46 -15.82 -46.67
C GLY A 343 -14.64 -14.61 -45.74
N TYR A 344 -15.85 -14.41 -45.20
CA TYR A 344 -16.17 -13.30 -44.28
C TYR A 344 -16.05 -13.67 -42.79
N ALA A 345 -15.86 -14.96 -42.47
CA ALA A 345 -15.76 -15.42 -41.08
C ALA A 345 -14.53 -14.89 -40.35
N ALA A 346 -13.36 -14.88 -41.00
CA ALA A 346 -12.12 -14.39 -40.38
C ALA A 346 -12.12 -12.86 -40.16
N PRO A 347 -12.53 -12.00 -41.12
CA PRO A 347 -12.68 -10.56 -40.87
C PRO A 347 -13.67 -10.23 -39.75
N GLY A 348 -14.83 -10.93 -39.72
CA GLY A 348 -15.81 -10.76 -38.64
C GLY A 348 -15.22 -11.14 -37.28
N GLY A 349 -14.49 -12.25 -37.21
CA GLY A 349 -13.79 -12.68 -35.99
C GLY A 349 -12.75 -11.67 -35.51
N VAL A 350 -11.95 -11.08 -36.40
CA VAL A 350 -11.00 -10.01 -36.05
C VAL A 350 -11.72 -8.84 -35.40
N VAL A 351 -12.82 -8.37 -36.01
CA VAL A 351 -13.60 -7.25 -35.48
C VAL A 351 -14.21 -7.61 -34.12
N SER A 352 -14.75 -8.82 -33.96
CA SER A 352 -15.28 -9.30 -32.68
C SER A 352 -14.20 -9.30 -31.59
N VAL A 353 -13.01 -9.86 -31.86
CA VAL A 353 -11.90 -9.88 -30.89
C VAL A 353 -11.43 -8.48 -30.54
N VAL A 354 -11.23 -7.61 -31.53
CA VAL A 354 -10.76 -6.24 -31.29
C VAL A 354 -11.78 -5.46 -30.46
N MET A 355 -13.06 -5.53 -30.79
CA MET A 355 -14.11 -4.80 -30.05
C MET A 355 -14.24 -5.28 -28.61
N THR A 356 -14.30 -6.60 -28.39
CA THR A 356 -14.44 -7.19 -27.06
C THR A 356 -13.23 -6.92 -26.19
N THR A 357 -12.04 -7.09 -26.75
CA THR A 357 -10.80 -6.89 -26.01
C THR A 357 -10.53 -5.42 -25.73
N SER A 358 -10.88 -4.51 -26.66
CA SER A 358 -10.78 -3.06 -26.42
C SER A 358 -11.73 -2.62 -25.31
N PHE A 359 -12.95 -3.17 -25.27
CA PHE A 359 -13.88 -2.92 -24.17
C PHE A 359 -13.33 -3.43 -22.83
N LEU A 360 -12.74 -4.63 -22.81
CA LEU A 360 -12.09 -5.17 -21.61
C LEU A 360 -10.92 -4.27 -21.16
N ILE A 361 -10.01 -3.90 -22.05
CA ILE A 361 -8.86 -3.03 -21.76
C ILE A 361 -9.33 -1.67 -21.23
N LYS A 362 -10.40 -1.09 -21.79
CA LYS A 362 -10.98 0.16 -21.28
C LYS A 362 -11.45 0.03 -19.83
N ASN A 363 -12.09 -1.07 -19.47
CA ASN A 363 -12.52 -1.32 -18.09
C ASN A 363 -11.34 -1.56 -17.15
N ILE A 364 -10.31 -2.28 -17.60
CA ILE A 364 -9.05 -2.45 -16.88
C ILE A 364 -8.39 -1.08 -16.63
N TYR A 365 -8.34 -0.22 -17.65
CA TYR A 365 -7.79 1.12 -17.51
C TYR A 365 -8.57 1.97 -16.50
N HIS A 366 -9.91 1.92 -16.54
CA HIS A 366 -10.73 2.60 -15.53
C HIS A 366 -10.47 2.08 -14.12
N ARG A 367 -10.23 0.77 -13.97
CA ARG A 367 -9.86 0.18 -12.67
C ARG A 367 -8.48 0.65 -12.22
N HIS A 368 -7.52 0.72 -13.14
CA HIS A 368 -6.20 1.26 -12.87
C HIS A 368 -6.23 2.70 -12.33
N GLU A 369 -7.11 3.56 -12.87
CA GLU A 369 -7.25 4.96 -12.41
C GLU A 369 -7.67 5.10 -10.94
N GLN A 370 -8.15 4.02 -10.30
CA GLN A 370 -8.46 4.01 -8.87
C GLN A 370 -7.20 3.93 -7.99
N GLY A 371 -6.04 3.66 -8.58
CA GLY A 371 -4.73 3.70 -7.93
C GLY A 371 -3.88 4.90 -8.36
N CYS A 372 -2.66 4.95 -7.86
CA CYS A 372 -1.65 5.95 -8.18
C CYS A 372 -0.34 5.35 -8.71
N THR A 373 -0.26 4.03 -8.86
CA THR A 373 0.86 3.37 -9.53
C THR A 373 0.88 3.71 -11.01
N GLU A 374 2.05 3.59 -11.63
CA GLU A 374 2.17 3.66 -13.08
C GLU A 374 1.47 2.46 -13.75
N PHE A 375 0.99 2.69 -14.97
CA PHE A 375 0.33 1.65 -15.76
C PHE A 375 1.34 0.60 -16.21
N VAL A 376 0.89 -0.65 -16.30
CA VAL A 376 1.76 -1.77 -16.75
C VAL A 376 2.23 -1.52 -18.18
N ASP A 377 3.54 -1.45 -18.38
CA ASP A 377 4.10 -1.36 -19.72
C ASP A 377 3.94 -2.70 -20.48
N VAL A 378 3.07 -2.66 -21.49
CA VAL A 378 2.74 -3.79 -22.38
C VAL A 378 3.28 -3.59 -23.79
N THR A 379 4.01 -2.51 -24.06
CA THR A 379 4.48 -2.14 -25.40
C THR A 379 5.41 -3.21 -25.99
N THR A 380 6.42 -3.62 -25.22
CA THR A 380 7.38 -4.66 -25.62
C THR A 380 6.69 -5.99 -25.88
N LEU A 381 5.70 -6.35 -25.05
CA LEU A 381 4.91 -7.58 -25.23
C LEU A 381 4.08 -7.52 -26.52
N ALA A 382 3.38 -6.41 -26.76
CA ALA A 382 2.57 -6.21 -27.96
C ALA A 382 3.43 -6.27 -29.24
N VAL A 383 4.55 -5.55 -29.26
CA VAL A 383 5.44 -5.45 -30.42
C VAL A 383 6.11 -6.80 -30.72
N SER A 384 6.65 -7.47 -29.71
CA SER A 384 7.27 -8.79 -29.89
C SER A 384 6.27 -9.83 -30.40
N THR A 385 5.06 -9.86 -29.83
CA THR A 385 3.98 -10.76 -30.27
C THR A 385 3.56 -10.48 -31.72
N ALA A 386 3.39 -9.20 -32.08
CA ALA A 386 3.04 -8.80 -33.44
C ALA A 386 4.15 -9.16 -34.44
N ALA A 387 5.42 -8.93 -34.07
CA ALA A 387 6.57 -9.27 -34.91
C ALA A 387 6.63 -10.77 -35.18
N VAL A 388 6.55 -11.61 -34.14
CA VAL A 388 6.61 -13.07 -34.26
C VAL A 388 5.44 -13.61 -35.10
N SER A 389 4.22 -13.10 -34.88
CA SER A 389 3.05 -13.54 -35.65
C SER A 389 3.00 -13.01 -37.09
N ALA A 390 3.75 -11.95 -37.42
CA ALA A 390 3.85 -11.44 -38.78
C ALA A 390 4.86 -12.21 -39.65
N LEU A 391 5.84 -12.92 -39.06
CA LEU A 391 6.91 -13.62 -39.81
C LEU A 391 6.37 -14.60 -40.88
N PRO A 392 5.36 -15.46 -40.60
CA PRO A 392 4.84 -16.37 -41.61
C PRO A 392 4.11 -15.64 -42.74
N ILE A 393 3.40 -14.55 -42.43
CA ILE A 393 2.73 -13.71 -43.45
C ILE A 393 3.78 -13.08 -44.36
N LEU A 394 4.87 -12.55 -43.78
CA LEU A 394 5.99 -11.98 -44.54
C LEU A 394 6.63 -13.03 -45.45
N ALA A 395 6.86 -14.25 -44.95
CA ALA A 395 7.44 -15.34 -45.74
C ALA A 395 6.55 -15.75 -46.93
N ILE A 396 5.23 -15.85 -46.72
CA ILE A 396 4.24 -16.10 -47.77
C ILE A 396 4.28 -14.97 -48.81
N PHE A 397 4.37 -13.72 -48.37
CA PHE A 397 4.44 -12.56 -49.25
C PHE A 397 5.76 -12.49 -50.05
N LEU A 398 6.90 -12.81 -49.45
CA LEU A 398 8.17 -12.89 -50.16
C LEU A 398 8.17 -13.97 -51.23
N ARG A 399 7.60 -15.15 -50.93
CA ARG A 399 7.38 -16.23 -51.91
C ARG A 399 6.52 -15.75 -53.08
N TYR A 400 5.45 -15.02 -52.80
CA TYR A 400 4.60 -14.43 -53.83
C TYR A 400 5.38 -13.51 -54.79
N LEU A 401 6.13 -12.56 -54.23
CA LEU A 401 6.91 -11.61 -55.01
C LEU A 401 7.97 -12.30 -55.90
N LEU A 402 8.62 -13.34 -55.37
CA LEU A 402 9.58 -14.14 -56.12
C LEU A 402 8.93 -14.87 -57.31
N SER A 403 7.74 -15.47 -57.10
CA SER A 403 6.98 -16.11 -58.18
C SER A 403 6.53 -15.11 -59.26
N CYS A 404 6.06 -13.91 -58.87
CA CYS A 404 5.70 -12.87 -59.84
C CYS A 404 6.90 -12.40 -60.67
N ARG A 405 8.07 -12.22 -60.05
CA ARG A 405 9.29 -11.79 -60.74
C ARG A 405 9.75 -12.83 -61.77
N SER A 406 9.72 -14.12 -61.41
CA SER A 406 10.04 -15.22 -62.32
C SER A 406 9.08 -15.31 -63.51
N HIS A 407 7.78 -15.05 -63.29
CA HIS A 407 6.79 -15.05 -64.36
C HIS A 407 7.02 -13.90 -65.37
N ASN A 408 7.35 -12.71 -64.87
CA ASN A 408 7.65 -11.55 -65.73
C ASN A 408 8.96 -11.72 -66.51
N SER A 409 10.00 -12.30 -65.91
CA SER A 409 11.26 -12.57 -66.63
C SER A 409 11.08 -13.63 -67.73
N GLY A 410 10.29 -14.67 -67.47
CA GLY A 410 10.02 -15.72 -68.46
C GLY A 410 9.07 -15.31 -69.60
N MET A 411 8.32 -14.21 -69.45
CA MET A 411 7.58 -13.58 -70.56
C MET A 411 8.48 -12.65 -71.39
N ALA A 412 9.46 -11.98 -70.77
CA ALA A 412 10.40 -11.13 -71.49
C ALA A 412 11.34 -11.92 -72.41
N GLU A 413 11.78 -13.12 -72.01
CA GLU A 413 12.59 -14.02 -72.84
C GLU A 413 11.82 -14.72 -73.97
N ARG A 414 10.48 -14.75 -73.91
CA ARG A 414 9.62 -15.39 -74.93
C ARG A 414 9.04 -14.41 -75.94
N GLY A 415 9.29 -13.11 -75.76
CA GLY A 415 8.84 -12.01 -76.63
C GLY A 415 9.93 -11.49 -77.58
N THR A 416 11.10 -12.12 -77.60
CA THR A 416 12.15 -12.01 -78.63
C THR A 416 12.17 -13.29 -79.43
#